data_AF-A0A2T4V726-F1
#
_entry.id   AF-A0A2T4V726-F1
#
_cell.length_a   1.000
_cell.length_b   1.000
_cell.length_c   1.000
_cell.angle_alpha   90.00
_cell.angle_beta   90.00
_cell.angle_gamma   90.00
#
_symmetry.space_group_name_H-M   'P 1'
#
loop_
_entity.id
_entity.type
_entity.pdbx_description
1 polymer ?
#
loop_
_entity_poly.entity_id
_entity_poly.type
_entity_poly.pdbx_seq_one_letter_code
_entity_poly.pdbx_strand_id
1 'polypeptide(L)'
;MSEQPTEFNVWARPKDGSLARAVQWTREKWKLSLADAMSRVLHSRETGWVLIHERCGWLDVPGLVKSLPDFVEPGSAAVTEYELGYSPAGCNAYCATHGLHYLRGSRSSETPCPVCAGWYIDSVQNGMAIRLTRHDGDNGDA
;
A
#
# COMPACT_ATOMS: atom_id res chain seq x y z
N MET A 1 22.49 14.21 2.78
CA MET A 1 22.00 12.97 2.14
C MET A 1 20.82 12.51 2.97
N SER A 2 19.62 12.38 2.40
CA SER A 2 18.49 11.80 3.13
C SER A 2 18.61 10.28 3.04
N GLU A 3 18.60 9.62 4.18
CA GLU A 3 18.62 8.16 4.27
C GLU A 3 17.39 7.57 3.55
N GLN A 4 17.55 6.36 3.01
CA GLN A 4 16.41 5.66 2.42
C GLN A 4 15.42 5.31 3.54
N PRO A 5 14.10 5.46 3.32
CA PRO A 5 13.12 5.10 4.31
C PRO A 5 13.25 3.62 4.62
N THR A 6 13.42 3.31 5.90
CA THR A 6 13.55 1.92 6.39
C THR A 6 12.20 1.35 6.80
N GLU A 7 11.20 2.21 7.02
CA GLU A 7 9.88 1.87 7.53
C GLU A 7 8.76 2.34 6.59
N PHE A 8 7.77 1.48 6.40
CA PHE A 8 6.65 1.67 5.49
C PHE A 8 5.32 1.40 6.19
N ASN A 9 4.26 2.02 5.67
CA ASN A 9 2.88 1.78 6.06
C ASN A 9 2.14 1.06 4.92
N VAL A 10 1.29 0.11 5.28
CA VAL A 10 0.39 -0.58 4.35
C VAL A 10 -1.03 -0.15 4.65
N TRP A 11 -1.67 0.42 3.65
CA TRP A 11 -3.05 0.89 3.68
C TRP A 11 -3.91 0.07 2.72
N ALA A 12 -5.20 0.04 2.98
CA ALA A 12 -6.15 -0.51 2.03
C ALA A 12 -7.55 0.12 2.16
N ARG A 13 -8.42 -0.09 1.15
CA ARG A 13 -9.82 0.34 1.21
C ARG A 13 -10.73 -0.83 1.63
N PRO A 14 -11.69 -0.63 2.54
CA PRO A 14 -12.73 -1.64 2.81
C PRO A 14 -13.70 -1.80 1.63
N LYS A 15 -14.16 -3.03 1.33
CA LYS A 15 -15.08 -3.38 0.20
C LYS A 15 -16.35 -2.54 0.10
N ASP A 16 -16.86 -2.08 1.22
CA ASP A 16 -18.13 -1.36 1.37
C ASP A 16 -17.92 0.02 2.03
N GLY A 17 -16.67 0.47 2.16
CA GLY A 17 -16.31 1.65 2.95
C GLY A 17 -16.57 1.49 4.46
N SER A 18 -16.93 0.29 4.94
CA SER A 18 -17.31 0.07 6.32
C SER A 18 -16.09 0.02 7.24
N LEU A 19 -15.91 1.10 7.99
CA LEU A 19 -14.93 1.20 9.07
C LEU A 19 -15.17 0.16 10.18
N ALA A 20 -16.41 -0.31 10.35
CA ALA A 20 -16.76 -1.26 11.40
C ALA A 20 -15.97 -2.57 11.30
N ARG A 21 -15.75 -3.09 10.08
CA ARG A 21 -14.97 -4.31 9.87
C ARG A 21 -13.49 -4.09 10.17
N ALA A 22 -12.94 -2.94 9.80
CA ALA A 22 -11.58 -2.56 10.16
C ALA A 22 -11.38 -2.45 11.67
N VAL A 23 -12.34 -1.86 12.38
CA VAL A 23 -12.34 -1.78 13.85
C VAL A 23 -12.41 -3.17 14.47
N GLN A 24 -13.32 -4.03 13.99
CA GLN A 24 -13.42 -5.40 14.48
C GLN A 24 -12.13 -6.18 14.26
N TRP A 25 -11.56 -6.14 13.06
CA TRP A 25 -10.30 -6.80 12.76
C TRP A 25 -9.14 -6.27 13.61
N THR A 26 -9.05 -4.96 13.80
CA THR A 26 -8.01 -4.33 14.64
C THR A 26 -8.14 -4.79 16.09
N ARG A 27 -9.38 -4.86 16.58
CA ARG A 27 -9.70 -5.36 17.92
C ARG A 27 -9.24 -6.80 18.10
N GLU A 28 -9.54 -7.67 17.15
CA GLU A 28 -9.21 -9.10 17.20
C GLU A 28 -7.69 -9.32 17.09
N LYS A 29 -7.04 -8.65 16.13
CA LYS A 29 -5.59 -8.75 15.89
C LYS A 29 -4.76 -8.36 17.11
N TRP A 30 -5.15 -7.27 17.77
CA TRP A 30 -4.38 -6.70 18.89
C TRP A 30 -4.99 -7.01 20.26
N LYS A 31 -6.06 -7.80 20.33
CA LYS A 31 -6.81 -8.13 21.55
C LYS A 31 -7.20 -6.89 22.37
N LEU A 32 -7.70 -5.86 21.68
CA LEU A 32 -8.04 -4.57 22.29
C LEU A 32 -9.50 -4.51 22.76
N SER A 33 -9.82 -3.50 23.57
CA SER A 33 -11.21 -3.10 23.78
C SER A 33 -11.78 -2.46 22.51
N LEU A 34 -13.10 -2.29 22.43
CA LEU A 34 -13.73 -1.60 21.30
C LEU A 34 -13.27 -0.13 21.22
N ALA A 35 -13.20 0.56 22.36
CA ALA A 35 -12.78 1.96 22.42
C ALA A 35 -11.32 2.15 21.96
N ASP A 36 -10.42 1.25 22.40
CA ASP A 36 -9.02 1.29 21.99
C ASP A 36 -8.86 0.96 20.51
N ALA A 37 -9.61 -0.02 20.00
CA ALA A 37 -9.60 -0.36 18.58
C ALA A 37 -10.07 0.82 17.71
N MET A 38 -11.17 1.48 18.09
CA MET A 38 -11.66 2.68 17.39
C MET A 38 -10.63 3.81 17.40
N SER A 39 -9.90 3.96 18.50
CA SER A 39 -8.86 4.99 18.66
C SER A 39 -7.60 4.68 17.87
N ARG A 40 -7.31 3.39 17.64
CA ARG A 40 -6.12 2.90 16.91
C ARG A 40 -6.32 2.79 15.41
N VAL A 41 -7.56 2.63 14.93
CA VAL A 41 -7.83 2.59 13.49
C VAL A 41 -7.57 3.98 12.90
N LEU A 42 -6.40 4.13 12.27
CA LEU A 42 -6.12 5.29 11.45
C LEU A 42 -6.88 5.14 10.13
N HIS A 43 -7.77 6.09 9.89
CA HIS A 43 -8.61 6.12 8.70
C HIS A 43 -8.65 7.53 8.12
N SER A 44 -8.50 7.64 6.81
CA SER A 44 -8.75 8.90 6.11
C SER A 44 -10.22 8.97 5.73
N ARG A 45 -11.00 9.81 6.42
CA ARG A 45 -12.43 10.02 6.11
C ARG A 45 -12.67 10.51 4.69
N GLU A 46 -11.76 11.34 4.17
CA GLU A 46 -11.87 11.93 2.84
C GLU A 46 -11.62 10.92 1.73
N THR A 47 -10.74 9.94 1.96
CA THR A 47 -10.24 9.07 0.90
C THR A 47 -10.63 7.60 1.10
N GLY A 48 -11.19 7.24 2.26
CA GLY A 48 -11.71 5.90 2.58
C GLY A 48 -10.63 4.86 2.87
N TRP A 49 -9.37 5.27 3.03
CA TRP A 49 -8.26 4.38 3.33
C TRP A 49 -8.16 4.08 4.81
N VAL A 50 -7.77 2.86 5.13
CA VAL A 50 -7.53 2.37 6.47
C VAL A 50 -6.11 1.83 6.57
N LEU A 51 -5.40 2.18 7.64
CA LEU A 51 -4.08 1.64 7.94
C LEU A 51 -4.20 0.19 8.41
N ILE A 52 -3.57 -0.73 7.70
CA ILE A 52 -3.59 -2.18 8.01
C ILE A 52 -2.32 -2.57 8.76
N HIS A 53 -1.17 -2.03 8.34
CA HIS A 53 0.11 -2.21 9.02
C HIS A 53 0.88 -0.89 9.06
N GLU A 54 1.48 -0.63 10.21
CA GLU A 54 2.31 0.53 10.49
C GLU A 54 3.76 0.08 10.66
N ARG A 55 4.72 0.88 10.18
CA ARG A 55 6.17 0.71 10.41
C ARG A 55 6.70 -0.70 10.12
N CYS A 56 6.36 -1.23 8.94
CA CYS A 56 6.92 -2.49 8.44
C CYS A 56 8.18 -2.27 7.61
N GLY A 57 9.08 -3.26 7.56
CA GLY A 57 10.24 -3.22 6.69
C GLY A 57 9.87 -3.50 5.23
N TRP A 58 10.67 -3.00 4.29
CA TRP A 58 10.43 -3.21 2.85
C TRP A 58 10.29 -4.70 2.47
N LEU A 59 11.07 -5.57 3.11
CA LEU A 59 11.05 -7.02 2.88
C LEU A 59 9.76 -7.70 3.36
N ASP A 60 9.03 -7.09 4.30
CA ASP A 60 7.78 -7.65 4.84
C ASP A 60 6.58 -7.31 3.96
N VAL A 61 6.63 -6.17 3.25
CA VAL A 61 5.53 -5.64 2.42
C VAL A 61 4.93 -6.68 1.48
N PRO A 62 5.70 -7.51 0.75
CA PRO A 62 5.12 -8.51 -0.15
C PRO A 62 4.24 -9.53 0.57
N GLY A 63 4.66 -9.97 1.76
CA GLY A 63 3.87 -10.88 2.59
C GLY A 63 2.59 -10.21 3.09
N LEU A 64 2.69 -8.96 3.53
CA LEU A 64 1.54 -8.19 4.03
C LEU A 64 0.50 -7.91 2.94
N VAL A 65 0.94 -7.53 1.74
CA VAL A 65 0.03 -7.29 0.60
C VAL A 65 -0.67 -8.58 0.16
N LYS A 66 0.02 -9.72 0.19
CA LYS A 66 -0.58 -11.03 -0.14
C LYS A 66 -1.52 -11.58 0.93
N SER A 67 -1.42 -11.08 2.17
CA SER A 67 -2.19 -11.54 3.33
C SER A 67 -3.18 -10.48 3.84
N LEU A 68 -3.63 -9.58 2.96
CA LEU A 68 -4.60 -8.57 3.33
C LEU A 68 -5.90 -9.21 3.86
N PRO A 69 -6.55 -8.57 4.86
CA PRO A 69 -7.80 -9.08 5.41
C PRO A 69 -8.91 -9.19 4.36
N ASP A 70 -9.81 -10.14 4.55
CA ASP A 70 -10.90 -10.43 3.62
C ASP A 70 -11.93 -9.29 3.46
N PHE A 71 -12.00 -8.34 4.40
CA PHE A 71 -12.84 -7.16 4.31
C PHE A 71 -12.30 -6.08 3.37
N VAL A 72 -11.04 -6.19 2.94
CA VAL A 72 -10.39 -5.24 2.04
C VAL A 72 -10.82 -5.47 0.60
N GLU A 73 -11.04 -4.37 -0.12
CA GLU A 73 -11.32 -4.37 -1.56
C GLU A 73 -10.11 -4.95 -2.33
N PRO A 74 -10.30 -5.98 -3.17
CA PRO A 74 -9.22 -6.53 -3.97
C PRO A 74 -8.56 -5.45 -4.83
N GLY A 75 -7.23 -5.39 -4.78
CA GLY A 75 -6.44 -4.43 -5.54
C GLY A 75 -6.50 -2.98 -5.05
N SER A 76 -6.98 -2.76 -3.82
CA SER A 76 -6.99 -1.46 -3.15
C SER A 76 -5.82 -1.27 -2.20
N ALA A 77 -4.72 -2.01 -2.32
CA ALA A 77 -3.60 -1.90 -1.39
C ALA A 77 -2.74 -0.67 -1.74
N ALA A 78 -2.19 0.00 -0.74
CA ALA A 78 -1.22 1.08 -0.93
C ALA A 78 -0.07 1.00 0.05
N VAL A 79 1.14 1.31 -0.41
CA VAL A 79 2.35 1.37 0.43
C VAL A 79 2.89 2.79 0.42
N THR A 80 3.08 3.34 1.62
CA THR A 80 3.62 4.69 1.82
C THR A 80 4.84 4.63 2.73
N GLU A 81 5.77 5.56 2.57
CA GLU A 81 6.90 5.74 3.50
C GLU A 81 6.38 6.28 4.84
N TYR A 82 6.82 5.69 5.97
CA TYR A 82 6.33 6.06 7.31
C TYR A 82 6.74 7.49 7.69
N GLU A 83 8.02 7.82 7.51
CA GLU A 83 8.64 9.06 8.00
C GLU A 83 8.07 10.33 7.37
N LEU A 84 7.47 10.21 6.18
CA LEU A 84 6.97 11.34 5.42
C LEU A 84 5.48 11.64 5.67
N GLY A 85 4.83 10.87 6.55
CA GLY A 85 3.42 11.07 6.89
C GLY A 85 2.50 10.99 5.67
N TYR A 86 2.93 10.30 4.61
CA TYR A 86 2.21 10.31 3.33
C TYR A 86 0.86 9.61 3.44
N SER A 87 -0.14 10.27 2.88
CA SER A 87 -1.45 9.68 2.61
C SER A 87 -1.37 8.76 1.38
N PRO A 88 -2.09 7.62 1.37
CA PRO A 88 -2.26 6.76 0.19
C PRO A 88 -2.74 7.50 -1.06
N ALA A 89 -3.46 8.62 -0.88
CA ALA A 89 -3.91 9.46 -1.99
C ALA A 89 -2.75 10.11 -2.76
N GLY A 90 -1.55 10.19 -2.18
CA GLY A 90 -0.34 10.67 -2.84
C GLY A 90 0.37 9.62 -3.70
N CYS A 91 -0.04 8.35 -3.66
CA CYS A 91 0.57 7.31 -4.48
C CYS A 91 0.28 7.55 -5.96
N ASN A 92 1.34 7.79 -6.73
CA ASN A 92 1.30 8.09 -8.16
C ASN A 92 1.66 6.88 -9.04
N ALA A 93 1.96 5.71 -8.47
CA ALA A 93 2.17 4.46 -9.19
C ALA A 93 1.17 3.38 -8.79
N TYR A 94 0.95 2.41 -9.70
CA TYR A 94 0.15 1.22 -9.47
C TYR A 94 0.69 0.00 -10.22
N CYS A 95 0.67 -1.16 -9.57
CA CYS A 95 0.99 -2.47 -10.15
C CYS A 95 -0.31 -3.26 -10.37
N ALA A 96 -0.69 -3.51 -11.63
CA ALA A 96 -1.91 -4.24 -11.95
C ALA A 96 -1.91 -5.71 -11.52
N THR A 97 -0.75 -6.37 -11.55
CA THR A 97 -0.61 -7.78 -11.16
C THR A 97 -0.96 -8.02 -9.68
N HIS A 98 -0.65 -7.05 -8.82
CA HIS A 98 -0.84 -7.18 -7.37
C HIS A 98 -1.90 -6.21 -6.82
N GLY A 99 -2.48 -5.38 -7.68
CA GLY A 99 -3.39 -4.30 -7.32
C GLY A 99 -2.85 -3.44 -6.18
N LEU A 100 -1.66 -2.89 -6.40
CA LEU A 100 -0.87 -2.21 -5.37
C LEU A 100 -0.47 -0.82 -5.83
N HIS A 101 -0.89 0.19 -5.06
CA HIS A 101 -0.45 1.57 -5.16
C HIS A 101 0.84 1.80 -4.35
N TYR A 102 1.71 2.65 -4.85
CA TYR A 102 2.92 3.05 -4.11
C TYR A 102 3.44 4.40 -4.64
N LEU A 103 4.33 5.02 -3.88
CA LEU A 103 5.00 6.24 -4.31
C LEU A 103 6.12 5.92 -5.31
N ARG A 104 6.02 6.52 -6.49
CA ARG A 104 7.12 6.65 -7.45
C ARG A 104 7.97 7.85 -7.06
N GLY A 105 9.14 7.56 -6.49
CA GLY A 105 10.23 8.50 -6.30
C GLY A 105 9.95 9.66 -5.35
N SER A 106 10.41 9.53 -4.11
CA SER A 106 10.82 10.73 -3.36
C SER A 106 12.19 11.24 -3.85
N ARG A 107 13.05 10.39 -4.44
CA ARG A 107 14.32 10.79 -5.13
C ARG A 107 14.83 9.90 -6.27
N SER A 108 14.27 8.72 -6.54
CA SER A 108 14.62 7.90 -7.71
C SER A 108 13.36 7.53 -8.48
N SER A 109 13.38 7.78 -9.78
CA SER A 109 12.29 7.60 -10.74
C SER A 109 11.80 6.15 -10.94
N GLU A 110 12.20 5.22 -10.06
CA GLU A 110 12.27 3.79 -10.34
C GLU A 110 11.94 2.89 -9.14
N THR A 111 11.20 3.34 -8.11
CA THR A 111 10.78 2.39 -7.06
C THR A 111 9.89 1.32 -7.71
N PRO A 112 10.32 0.04 -7.78
CA PRO A 112 9.54 -0.99 -8.43
C PRO A 112 8.44 -1.48 -7.48
N CYS A 113 7.46 -2.22 -8.02
CA CYS A 113 6.49 -2.90 -7.17
C CYS A 113 7.24 -3.81 -6.16
N PRO A 114 7.03 -3.67 -4.84
CA PRO A 114 7.72 -4.48 -3.84
C PRO A 114 7.47 -5.98 -4.01
N VAL A 115 6.33 -6.36 -4.63
CA VAL A 115 5.92 -7.76 -4.74
C VAL A 115 6.58 -8.49 -5.92
N CYS A 116 6.80 -7.80 -7.05
CA CYS A 116 7.28 -8.45 -8.28
C CYS A 116 8.42 -7.73 -8.98
N ALA A 117 8.93 -6.65 -8.41
CA ALA A 117 10.10 -5.91 -8.87
C ALA A 117 10.09 -5.37 -10.32
N GLY A 118 9.05 -5.61 -11.13
CA GLY A 118 9.17 -5.44 -12.59
C GLY A 118 7.95 -4.97 -13.37
N TRP A 119 6.84 -4.56 -12.76
CA TRP A 119 5.66 -4.08 -13.52
C TRP A 119 5.08 -2.80 -12.94
N TYR A 120 4.98 -1.75 -13.76
CA TYR A 120 4.25 -0.52 -13.44
C TYR A 120 3.26 -0.12 -14.53
N ILE A 121 2.14 0.46 -14.11
CA ILE A 121 1.24 1.18 -15.02
C ILE A 121 1.85 2.55 -15.35
N ASP A 122 2.02 2.82 -16.63
CA ASP A 122 2.51 4.10 -17.16
C ASP A 122 1.37 5.11 -17.41
N SER A 123 0.13 4.63 -17.59
CA SER A 123 -1.08 5.48 -17.68
C SER A 123 -2.37 4.74 -17.31
N VAL A 124 -3.30 5.46 -16.66
CA VAL A 124 -4.65 5.00 -16.31
C VAL A 124 -5.69 5.94 -16.93
N GLN A 125 -6.72 5.40 -17.59
CA GLN A 125 -7.88 6.17 -18.07
C GLN A 125 -9.17 5.44 -17.67
N ASN A 126 -10.11 6.18 -17.07
CA ASN A 126 -11.38 5.66 -16.55
C ASN A 126 -11.22 4.44 -15.60
N GLY A 127 -10.18 4.43 -14.76
CA GLY A 127 -9.91 3.33 -13.84
C GLY A 127 -9.31 2.08 -14.48
N MET A 128 -8.98 2.12 -15.78
CA MET A 128 -8.41 1.00 -16.53
C MET A 128 -6.95 1.25 -16.88
N ALA A 129 -6.10 0.24 -16.68
CA ALA A 129 -4.70 0.25 -17.08
C ALA A 129 -4.60 0.23 -18.61
N ILE A 130 -3.96 1.24 -19.21
CA ILE A 130 -3.83 1.33 -20.68
C ILE A 130 -2.42 1.02 -21.15
N ARG A 131 -1.41 1.15 -20.29
CA ARG A 131 -0.02 0.83 -20.61
C ARG A 131 0.69 0.22 -19.40
N LEU A 132 1.17 -1.01 -19.59
CA LEU A 132 2.04 -1.72 -18.67
C LEU A 132 3.46 -1.69 -19.23
N THR A 133 4.41 -1.21 -18.44
CA THR A 133 5.83 -1.27 -18.79
C THR A 133 6.49 -2.26 -17.86
N ARG A 134 7.13 -3.27 -18.45
CA ARG A 134 7.97 -4.22 -17.73
C ARG A 134 9.37 -3.62 -17.64
N HIS A 135 9.89 -3.45 -16.44
CA HIS A 135 11.34 -3.32 -16.28
C HIS A 135 11.82 -4.74 -16.06
N ASP A 136 12.27 -5.39 -17.13
CA ASP A 136 13.29 -6.41 -16.94
C ASP A 136 14.51 -5.62 -16.47
N GLY A 137 14.93 -5.86 -15.22
CA GLY A 137 16.26 -5.46 -14.84
C GLY A 137 17.19 -6.17 -15.82
N ASP A 138 17.73 -5.42 -16.78
CA ASP A 138 18.88 -5.87 -17.54
C ASP A 138 19.97 -6.12 -16.51
N ASN A 139 20.08 -7.37 -16.06
CA ASN A 139 21.37 -7.96 -15.79
C ASN A 139 22.06 -8.04 -17.17
N GLY A 140 22.52 -6.89 -17.64
CA GLY A 140 23.50 -6.83 -18.71
C GLY A 140 24.77 -7.47 -18.16
N ASP A 141 24.90 -8.77 -18.40
CA ASP A 141 26.21 -9.38 -18.54
C ASP A 141 26.92 -8.64 -19.68
N ALA A 142 27.90 -7.82 -19.33
CA ALA A 142 28.98 -7.34 -20.20
C ALA A 142 30.22 -7.04 -19.37
#